data_AF-A0A539D8L5-F1
#
_entry.id   AF-A0A539D8L5-F1
#
_cell.length_a   1.000
_cell.length_b   1.000
_cell.length_c   1.000
_cell.angle_alpha   90.00
_cell.angle_beta   90.00
_cell.angle_gamma   90.00
#
_symmetry.space_group_name_H-M   'P 1'
#
loop_
_entity.id
_entity.type
_entity.pdbx_description
1 polymer ?
#
loop_
_entity_poly.entity_id
_entity_poly.type
_entity_poly.pdbx_seq_one_letter_code
_entity_poly.pdbx_strand_id
1 'polypeptide(L)'
;MDGLLTARERRTFEESFDFLWRVRAHLHLTAGRPEEKLTFDLQPEVARRMGWRGRGDEPAVERFMRRYFLVARDVGALTRAMSAKLEARQQKSTMSLSRLIPGRKRKLGVEGFIEDAGRLSVKGPEVFAEAPEKLLMLFRTADEHDLDIHPDAFSAVSRSLSLVTPSLRRDPEATRAFLDILAHGQRPYRVLTLMNETGLLGRFLPEWGRIVGQTQFNMYHAYTVDEHTLQAIGIINDIWRGKLKADHPSSSEIVHRIDDFEALMLAMLLHDVGKGGDRGQLEDGAIAARRACDRLGLDPRRTEFVVWLVRNHLALSDYAQKRDVSDPATVRAFTRLVGDPERLRTLLILTVADIRAVGPGVWNAWKGGLIRDLYQRTEGVFRGEDVTHADPLDDYPELVGRARKSGAAVEVLTIREGEAEEYAATRVAVAARDRPGLFVDLAAALASAGADVVGARVATAGDGTALD
;
A
#
# COMPACT_ATOMS: atom_id res chain seq x y z
N MET A 1 -21.84 28.38 -18.14
CA MET A 1 -20.62 27.54 -18.14
C MET A 1 -19.63 27.93 -19.23
N ASP A 2 -20.01 28.75 -20.21
CA ASP A 2 -19.12 29.11 -21.30
C ASP A 2 -17.93 29.93 -20.79
N GLY A 3 -16.72 29.46 -21.15
CA GLY A 3 -15.45 30.00 -20.68
C GLY A 3 -14.91 29.46 -19.36
N LEU A 4 -15.63 28.60 -18.63
CA LEU A 4 -15.12 27.93 -17.41
C LEU A 4 -14.39 26.62 -17.72
N LEU A 5 -14.90 25.83 -18.67
CA LEU A 5 -14.29 24.56 -19.08
C LEU A 5 -13.74 24.67 -20.50
N THR A 6 -12.59 24.06 -20.76
CA THR A 6 -12.13 23.81 -22.13
C THR A 6 -13.04 22.79 -22.81
N ALA A 7 -13.00 22.70 -24.15
CA ALA A 7 -13.78 21.70 -24.88
C ALA A 7 -13.50 20.26 -24.42
N ARG A 8 -12.23 19.96 -24.10
CA ARG A 8 -11.81 18.67 -23.54
C ARG A 8 -12.40 18.45 -22.14
N GLU A 9 -12.28 19.44 -21.26
CA GLU A 9 -12.84 19.37 -19.90
C GLU A 9 -14.37 19.18 -19.92
N ARG A 10 -15.08 19.86 -20.83
CA ARG A 10 -16.53 19.68 -21.03
C ARG A 10 -16.87 18.26 -21.45
N ARG A 11 -16.15 17.70 -22.42
CA ARG A 11 -16.39 16.32 -22.86
C ARG A 11 -16.18 15.32 -21.72
N THR A 12 -15.09 15.47 -20.94
CA THR A 12 -14.83 14.63 -19.77
C THR A 12 -15.94 14.76 -18.73
N PHE A 13 -16.47 15.97 -18.51
CA PHE A 13 -17.61 16.20 -17.61
C PHE A 13 -18.85 15.45 -18.08
N GLU A 14 -19.25 15.57 -19.35
CA GLU A 14 -20.41 14.89 -19.93
C GLU A 14 -20.28 13.36 -19.83
N GLU A 15 -19.12 12.81 -20.22
CA GLU A 15 -18.86 11.37 -20.13
C GLU A 15 -18.90 10.85 -18.67
N SER A 16 -18.40 11.65 -17.72
CA SER A 16 -18.41 11.31 -16.30
C SER A 16 -19.82 11.37 -15.70
N PHE A 17 -20.56 12.42 -16.03
CA PHE A 17 -21.94 12.61 -15.60
C PHE A 17 -22.83 11.46 -16.08
N ASP A 18 -22.79 11.17 -17.39
CA ASP A 18 -23.59 10.09 -17.99
C ASP A 18 -23.28 8.73 -17.35
N PHE A 19 -22.00 8.45 -17.10
CA PHE A 19 -21.59 7.20 -16.46
C PHE A 19 -22.14 7.09 -15.03
N LEU A 20 -21.90 8.09 -14.18
CA LEU A 20 -22.36 8.06 -12.78
C LEU A 20 -23.89 8.06 -12.68
N TRP A 21 -24.57 8.75 -13.59
CA TRP A 21 -26.03 8.76 -13.65
C TRP A 21 -26.59 7.39 -13.99
N ARG A 22 -25.99 6.67 -14.95
CA ARG A 22 -26.37 5.29 -15.28
C ARG A 22 -26.12 4.34 -14.11
N VAL A 23 -24.98 4.46 -13.43
CA VAL A 23 -24.67 3.68 -12.21
C VAL A 23 -25.78 3.88 -11.16
N ARG A 24 -26.13 5.14 -10.88
CA ARG A 24 -27.17 5.49 -9.91
C ARG A 24 -28.54 4.93 -10.29
N ALA A 25 -28.94 5.04 -11.56
CA ALA A 25 -30.20 4.47 -12.03
C ALA A 25 -30.24 2.95 -11.84
N HIS A 26 -29.15 2.24 -12.17
CA HIS A 26 -29.06 0.80 -11.94
C HIS A 26 -29.05 0.43 -10.46
N LEU A 27 -28.42 1.23 -9.59
CA LEU A 27 -28.48 1.03 -8.13
C LEU A 27 -29.93 1.08 -7.63
N HIS A 28 -30.70 2.10 -8.01
CA HIS A 28 -32.10 2.23 -7.61
C HIS A 28 -32.95 1.06 -8.11
N LEU A 29 -32.75 0.65 -9.36
CA LEU A 29 -33.46 -0.48 -9.98
C LEU A 29 -33.08 -1.84 -9.39
N THR A 30 -31.86 -1.99 -8.87
CA THR A 30 -31.40 -3.22 -8.23
C THR A 30 -31.86 -3.28 -6.77
N ALA A 31 -31.82 -2.16 -6.04
CA ALA A 31 -32.24 -2.08 -4.65
C ALA A 31 -33.77 -2.01 -4.47
N GLY A 32 -34.52 -1.64 -5.53
CA GLY A 32 -35.98 -1.44 -5.47
C GLY A 32 -36.41 -0.21 -4.65
N ARG A 33 -35.44 0.63 -4.25
CA ARG A 33 -35.63 1.84 -3.44
C ARG A 33 -34.55 2.86 -3.82
N PRO A 34 -34.70 4.14 -3.40
CA PRO A 34 -33.60 5.09 -3.45
C PRO A 34 -32.39 4.52 -2.70
N GLU A 35 -31.29 4.33 -3.42
CA GLU A 35 -30.01 3.86 -2.91
C GLU A 35 -28.89 4.67 -3.56
N GLU A 36 -28.02 5.23 -2.73
CA GLU A 36 -26.96 6.15 -3.18
C GLU A 36 -25.56 5.61 -2.86
N LYS A 37 -25.48 4.42 -2.25
CA LYS A 37 -24.23 3.74 -1.91
C LYS A 37 -24.04 2.51 -2.80
N LEU A 38 -22.93 2.48 -3.52
CA LEU A 38 -22.47 1.32 -4.27
C LEU A 38 -21.75 0.34 -3.33
N THR A 39 -22.52 -0.38 -2.51
CA THR A 39 -21.99 -1.39 -1.58
C THR A 39 -21.42 -2.59 -2.33
N PHE A 40 -20.53 -3.34 -1.67
CA PHE A 40 -19.78 -4.46 -2.27
C PHE A 40 -20.70 -5.51 -2.91
N ASP A 41 -21.83 -5.82 -2.26
CA ASP A 41 -22.85 -6.78 -2.73
C ASP A 41 -23.61 -6.30 -3.99
N LEU A 42 -23.75 -4.99 -4.18
CA LEU A 42 -24.44 -4.41 -5.34
C LEU A 42 -23.54 -4.30 -6.58
N GLN A 43 -22.22 -4.23 -6.39
CA GLN A 43 -21.26 -4.00 -7.48
C GLN A 43 -21.35 -5.05 -8.61
N PRO A 44 -21.39 -6.37 -8.36
CA PRO A 44 -21.48 -7.36 -9.43
C PRO A 44 -22.76 -7.24 -10.27
N GLU A 45 -23.90 -7.00 -9.61
CA GLU A 45 -25.19 -6.91 -10.29
C GLU A 45 -25.32 -5.62 -11.11
N VAL A 46 -24.85 -4.48 -10.58
CA VAL A 46 -24.78 -3.22 -11.33
C VAL A 46 -23.85 -3.37 -12.54
N ALA A 47 -22.67 -3.96 -12.37
CA ALA A 47 -21.75 -4.22 -13.47
C ALA A 47 -22.39 -5.07 -14.58
N ARG A 48 -23.09 -6.15 -14.20
CA ARG A 48 -23.82 -7.01 -15.13
C ARG A 48 -24.92 -6.26 -15.88
N ARG A 49 -25.76 -5.48 -15.19
CA ARG A 49 -26.85 -4.70 -15.81
C ARG A 49 -26.35 -3.59 -16.73
N MET A 50 -25.19 -3.01 -16.43
CA MET A 50 -24.50 -2.06 -17.30
C MET A 50 -23.78 -2.71 -18.49
N GLY A 51 -23.83 -4.04 -18.61
CA GLY A 51 -23.27 -4.79 -19.73
C GLY A 51 -21.77 -5.04 -19.65
N TRP A 52 -21.15 -4.87 -18.48
CA TRP A 52 -19.74 -5.23 -18.30
C TRP A 52 -19.54 -6.73 -18.40
N ARG A 53 -18.45 -7.13 -19.04
CA ARG A 53 -18.04 -8.53 -19.22
C ARG A 53 -16.62 -8.71 -18.74
N GLY A 54 -16.27 -9.89 -18.23
CA GLY A 54 -14.89 -10.21 -17.91
C GLY A 54 -14.00 -10.24 -19.15
N ARG A 55 -12.68 -10.14 -18.96
CA ARG A 55 -11.69 -10.29 -20.03
C ARG A 55 -10.47 -11.04 -19.49
N GLY A 56 -10.23 -12.26 -19.98
CA GLY A 56 -9.20 -13.12 -19.39
C GLY A 56 -9.53 -13.36 -17.92
N ASP A 57 -8.55 -13.14 -17.05
CA ASP A 57 -8.70 -13.29 -15.59
C ASP A 57 -9.29 -12.07 -14.89
N GLU A 58 -9.56 -10.95 -15.59
CA GLU A 58 -10.15 -9.74 -15.00
C GLU A 58 -11.69 -9.85 -14.95
N PRO A 59 -12.31 -9.94 -13.76
CA PRO A 59 -13.76 -10.05 -13.61
C PRO A 59 -14.50 -8.80 -14.11
N ALA A 60 -15.76 -8.98 -14.56
CA ALA A 60 -16.59 -7.88 -15.03
C ALA A 60 -16.75 -6.75 -13.99
N VAL A 61 -16.86 -7.12 -12.71
CA VAL A 61 -17.00 -6.18 -11.59
C VAL A 61 -15.73 -5.34 -11.40
N GLU A 62 -14.54 -5.92 -11.52
CA GLU A 62 -13.28 -5.17 -11.40
C GLU A 62 -13.11 -4.18 -12.56
N ARG A 63 -13.47 -4.58 -13.78
CA ARG A 63 -13.46 -3.67 -14.94
C ARG A 63 -14.41 -2.49 -14.76
N PHE A 64 -15.61 -2.77 -14.25
CA PHE A 64 -16.60 -1.75 -13.92
C PHE A 64 -16.09 -0.80 -12.84
N MET A 65 -15.60 -1.34 -11.72
CA MET A 65 -15.10 -0.56 -10.61
C MET A 65 -13.86 0.25 -10.99
N ARG A 66 -13.00 -0.28 -11.85
CA ARG A 66 -11.89 0.46 -12.45
C ARG A 66 -12.37 1.68 -13.23
N ARG A 67 -13.39 1.54 -14.07
CA ARG A 67 -13.98 2.69 -14.77
C ARG A 67 -14.60 3.67 -13.78
N TYR A 68 -15.27 3.18 -12.74
CA TYR A 68 -15.85 4.02 -11.70
C TYR A 68 -14.81 4.90 -11.01
N PHE A 69 -13.69 4.33 -10.55
CA PHE A 69 -12.64 5.09 -9.88
C PHE A 69 -11.92 6.07 -10.83
N LEU A 70 -11.71 5.70 -12.09
CA LEU A 70 -11.20 6.64 -13.10
C LEU A 70 -12.14 7.83 -13.30
N VAL A 71 -13.45 7.59 -13.36
CA VAL A 71 -14.46 8.67 -13.45
C VAL A 71 -14.47 9.53 -12.18
N ALA A 72 -14.41 8.93 -10.99
CA ALA A 72 -14.34 9.67 -9.72
C ALA A 72 -13.11 10.60 -9.67
N ARG A 73 -11.96 10.12 -10.13
CA ARG A 73 -10.74 10.91 -10.24
C ARG A 73 -10.90 12.06 -11.24
N ASP A 74 -11.47 11.79 -12.42
CA ASP A 74 -11.70 12.81 -13.45
C ASP A 74 -12.63 13.92 -12.93
N VAL A 75 -13.67 13.57 -12.17
CA VAL A 75 -14.55 14.54 -11.47
C VAL A 75 -13.76 15.39 -10.46
N GLY A 76 -12.88 14.77 -9.67
CA GLY A 76 -12.00 15.50 -8.74
C GLY A 76 -11.08 16.49 -9.45
N ALA A 77 -10.43 16.08 -10.54
CA ALA A 77 -9.57 16.93 -11.35
C ALA A 77 -10.34 18.11 -11.98
N LEU A 78 -11.53 17.86 -12.53
CA LEU A 78 -12.40 18.91 -13.06
C LEU A 78 -12.83 19.90 -11.97
N THR A 79 -13.18 19.41 -10.79
CA THR A 79 -13.60 20.25 -9.65
C THR A 79 -12.47 21.17 -9.20
N ARG A 80 -11.23 20.67 -9.11
CA ARG A 80 -10.05 21.49 -8.81
C ARG A 80 -9.79 22.54 -9.87
N ALA A 81 -9.83 22.16 -11.15
CA ALA A 81 -9.64 23.09 -12.26
C ALA A 81 -10.72 24.19 -12.30
N MET A 82 -11.98 23.85 -12.01
CA MET A 82 -13.08 24.80 -11.90
C MET A 82 -12.90 25.74 -10.71
N SER A 83 -12.58 25.20 -9.53
CA SER A 83 -12.39 25.98 -8.29
C SER A 83 -11.29 27.02 -8.49
N ALA A 84 -10.18 26.64 -9.12
CA ALA A 84 -9.10 27.54 -9.46
C ALA A 84 -9.51 28.71 -10.36
N LYS A 85 -10.24 28.41 -11.44
CA LYS A 85 -10.73 29.43 -12.37
C LYS A 85 -11.71 30.38 -11.68
N LEU A 86 -12.51 29.88 -10.74
CA LEU A 86 -13.41 30.69 -9.93
C LEU A 86 -12.64 31.58 -8.94
N GLU A 87 -11.65 31.03 -8.23
CA GLU A 87 -10.74 31.79 -7.36
C GLU A 87 -10.07 32.94 -8.12
N ALA A 88 -9.48 32.66 -9.29
CA ALA A 88 -8.81 33.66 -10.11
C ALA A 88 -9.77 34.77 -10.61
N ARG A 89 -11.04 34.42 -10.89
CA ARG A 89 -12.08 35.40 -11.28
C ARG A 89 -12.53 36.26 -10.10
N GLN A 90 -12.68 35.69 -8.90
CA GLN A 90 -13.07 36.43 -7.70
C GLN A 90 -11.93 37.31 -7.15
N GLN A 91 -10.67 36.85 -7.24
CA GLN A 91 -9.51 37.66 -6.87
C GLN A 91 -9.41 38.95 -7.70
N LYS A 92 -9.75 38.90 -9.00
CA LYS A 92 -9.84 40.11 -9.84
C LYS A 92 -10.86 41.14 -9.32
N SER A 93 -11.89 40.72 -8.58
CA SER A 93 -12.89 41.62 -7.99
C SER A 93 -12.49 42.20 -6.63
N THR A 94 -11.48 41.63 -5.95
CA THR A 94 -11.08 42.02 -4.58
C THR A 94 -9.72 42.74 -4.53
N MET A 95 -9.08 42.95 -5.68
CA MET A 95 -7.80 43.66 -5.79
C MET A 95 -7.97 45.18 -5.63
N SER A 96 -8.05 45.68 -4.39
CA SER A 96 -7.90 47.13 -4.12
C SER A 96 -6.86 47.51 -3.07
N LEU A 97 -6.40 46.64 -2.15
CA LEU A 97 -5.55 47.10 -1.02
C LEU A 97 -4.32 46.22 -0.69
N SER A 98 -4.19 45.01 -1.22
CA SER A 98 -3.15 44.05 -0.80
C SER A 98 -1.82 44.12 -1.57
N ARG A 99 -1.71 44.94 -2.64
CA ARG A 99 -0.47 45.06 -3.46
C ARG A 99 0.64 45.93 -2.84
N LEU A 100 0.41 46.53 -1.67
CA LEU A 100 1.35 47.48 -1.06
C LEU A 100 2.45 46.83 -0.20
N ILE A 101 2.45 45.51 -0.05
CA ILE A 101 3.53 44.80 0.66
C ILE A 101 4.27 43.92 -0.36
N PRO A 102 5.50 44.30 -0.78
CA PRO A 102 6.30 43.43 -1.63
C PRO A 102 6.74 42.21 -0.83
N GLY A 103 6.03 41.10 -1.04
CA GLY A 103 6.45 39.79 -0.55
C GLY A 103 7.82 39.44 -1.11
N ARG A 104 8.74 39.01 -0.25
CA ARG A 104 10.07 38.51 -0.65
C ARG A 104 9.85 37.33 -1.61
N LYS A 105 10.22 37.47 -2.89
CA LYS A 105 10.19 36.36 -3.84
C LYS A 105 11.16 35.28 -3.36
N ARG A 106 10.63 34.16 -2.89
CA ARG A 106 11.42 32.99 -2.49
C ARG A 106 12.13 32.45 -3.74
N LYS A 107 13.44 32.21 -3.66
CA LYS A 107 14.17 31.55 -4.74
C LYS A 107 13.87 30.06 -4.67
N LEU A 108 13.13 29.55 -5.65
CA LEU A 108 12.70 28.15 -5.73
C LEU A 108 13.74 27.24 -6.40
N GLY A 109 14.94 27.74 -6.68
CA GLY A 109 16.05 26.94 -7.25
C GLY A 109 15.92 26.51 -8.71
N VAL A 110 14.72 26.57 -9.30
CA VAL A 110 14.45 26.12 -10.68
C VAL A 110 13.96 27.26 -11.56
N GLU A 111 14.58 27.44 -12.73
CA GLU A 111 14.17 28.48 -13.67
C GLU A 111 12.80 28.21 -14.28
N GLY A 112 11.94 29.23 -14.25
CA GLY A 112 10.57 29.17 -14.78
C GLY A 112 9.52 28.89 -13.70
N PHE A 113 9.93 28.50 -12.50
CA PHE A 113 9.03 28.30 -11.36
C PHE A 113 8.87 29.60 -10.56
N ILE A 114 7.65 29.84 -10.09
CA ILE A 114 7.27 31.03 -9.32
C ILE A 114 6.38 30.62 -8.16
N GLU A 115 6.40 31.40 -7.09
CA GLU A 115 5.43 31.28 -6.00
C GLU A 115 4.34 32.34 -6.23
N ASP A 116 3.08 31.92 -6.30
CA ASP A 116 1.92 32.78 -6.43
C ASP A 116 0.91 32.47 -5.32
N ALA A 117 0.57 33.48 -4.53
CA ALA A 117 -0.32 33.37 -3.36
C ALA A 117 0.03 32.20 -2.41
N GLY A 118 1.32 31.92 -2.19
CA GLY A 118 1.79 30.82 -1.33
C GLY A 118 1.71 29.43 -1.96
N ARG A 119 1.45 29.34 -3.27
CA ARG A 119 1.41 28.10 -4.05
C ARG A 119 2.49 28.10 -5.13
N LEU A 120 3.07 26.94 -5.42
CA LEU A 120 4.04 26.76 -6.49
C LEU A 120 3.34 26.79 -7.86
N SER A 121 3.79 27.67 -8.74
CA SER A 121 3.29 27.80 -10.11
C SER A 121 4.45 27.90 -11.12
N VAL A 122 4.12 27.99 -12.40
CA VAL A 122 5.07 28.18 -13.50
C VAL A 122 4.76 29.47 -14.26
N LYS A 123 5.78 30.11 -14.84
CA LYS A 123 5.61 31.35 -15.64
C LYS A 123 4.67 31.15 -16.83
N GLY A 124 4.68 29.95 -17.41
CA GLY A 124 3.81 29.55 -18.50
C GLY A 124 4.03 28.09 -18.89
N PRO A 125 3.15 27.52 -19.75
CA PRO A 125 3.24 26.12 -20.18
C PRO A 125 4.51 25.80 -21.00
N GLU A 126 5.12 26.81 -21.63
CA GLU A 126 6.36 26.71 -22.41
C GLU A 126 7.54 26.17 -21.58
N VAL A 127 7.54 26.40 -20.27
CA VAL A 127 8.57 25.90 -19.34
C VAL A 127 8.75 24.38 -19.46
N PHE A 128 7.67 23.64 -19.68
CA PHE A 128 7.73 22.18 -19.85
C PHE A 128 8.10 21.77 -21.28
N ALA A 129 7.76 22.59 -22.28
CA ALA A 129 8.10 22.29 -23.67
C ALA A 129 9.60 22.47 -23.93
N GLU A 130 10.21 23.48 -23.31
CA GLU A 130 11.66 23.73 -23.36
C GLU A 130 12.45 22.68 -22.58
N ALA A 131 11.94 22.25 -21.43
CA ALA A 131 12.61 21.34 -20.50
C ALA A 131 11.60 20.36 -19.87
N PRO A 132 11.32 19.21 -20.53
CA PRO A 132 10.30 18.25 -20.08
C PRO A 132 10.56 17.64 -18.69
N GLU A 133 11.82 17.54 -18.26
CA GLU A 133 12.23 17.10 -16.92
C GLU A 133 11.66 18.00 -15.81
N LYS A 134 11.37 19.27 -16.11
CA LYS A 134 10.70 20.19 -15.17
C LYS A 134 9.31 19.73 -14.76
N LEU A 135 8.68 18.82 -15.51
CA LEU A 135 7.42 18.19 -15.08
C LEU A 135 7.61 17.47 -13.73
N LEU A 136 8.72 16.74 -13.55
CA LEU A 136 9.03 16.02 -12.31
C LEU A 136 9.59 16.99 -11.26
N MET A 137 10.46 17.92 -11.69
CA MET A 137 11.04 18.91 -10.78
C MET A 137 9.97 19.80 -10.11
N LEU A 138 8.84 20.07 -10.76
CA LEU A 138 7.73 20.81 -10.16
C LEU A 138 7.27 20.15 -8.86
N PHE A 139 7.03 18.84 -8.89
CA PHE A 139 6.58 18.09 -7.72
C PHE A 139 7.67 17.96 -6.67
N ARG A 140 8.93 17.75 -7.09
CA ARG A 140 10.08 17.75 -6.18
C ARG A 140 10.21 19.10 -5.45
N THR A 141 10.13 20.20 -6.18
CA THR A 141 10.22 21.56 -5.63
C THR A 141 9.05 21.85 -4.68
N ALA A 142 7.85 21.37 -5.01
CA ALA A 142 6.68 21.48 -4.12
C ALA A 142 6.92 20.76 -2.78
N ASP A 143 7.50 19.56 -2.81
CA ASP A 143 7.83 18.80 -1.61
C ASP A 143 8.96 19.45 -0.79
N GLU A 144 10.06 19.84 -1.44
CA GLU A 144 11.24 20.46 -0.79
C GLU A 144 10.89 21.76 -0.05
N HIS A 145 9.94 22.53 -0.58
CA HIS A 145 9.51 23.80 0.00
C HIS A 145 8.22 23.72 0.82
N ASP A 146 7.60 22.54 0.95
CA ASP A 146 6.27 22.30 1.52
C ASP A 146 5.20 23.24 0.97
N LEU A 147 5.16 23.37 -0.36
CA LEU A 147 4.22 24.23 -1.08
C LEU A 147 3.11 23.40 -1.73
N ASP A 148 1.89 23.95 -1.73
CA ASP A 148 0.80 23.45 -2.57
C ASP A 148 1.08 23.80 -4.04
N ILE A 149 0.64 22.96 -4.97
CA ILE A 149 0.74 23.28 -6.41
C ILE A 149 -0.44 24.17 -6.80
N HIS A 150 -0.14 25.30 -7.43
CA HIS A 150 -1.15 26.19 -7.98
C HIS A 150 -1.96 25.44 -9.05
N PRO A 151 -3.29 25.56 -9.08
CA PRO A 151 -4.09 24.76 -10.00
C PRO A 151 -3.82 25.01 -11.50
N ASP A 152 -3.33 26.20 -11.86
CA ASP A 152 -2.90 26.48 -13.23
C ASP A 152 -1.66 25.64 -13.61
N ALA A 153 -0.70 25.50 -12.69
CA ALA A 153 0.45 24.62 -12.90
C ALA A 153 0.03 23.14 -12.93
N PHE A 154 -0.90 22.74 -12.05
CA PHE A 154 -1.51 21.40 -12.09
C PHE A 154 -2.16 21.11 -13.46
N SER A 155 -2.95 22.07 -13.95
CA SER A 155 -3.59 21.98 -15.27
C SER A 155 -2.57 21.97 -16.42
N ALA A 156 -1.49 22.75 -16.30
CA ALA A 156 -0.41 22.79 -17.28
C ALA A 156 0.30 21.42 -17.37
N VAL A 157 0.59 20.76 -16.25
CA VAL A 157 1.13 19.39 -16.22
C VAL A 157 0.21 18.42 -16.97
N SER A 158 -1.09 18.41 -16.66
CA SER A 158 -2.06 17.51 -17.32
C SER A 158 -2.20 17.76 -18.83
N ARG A 159 -1.94 18.99 -19.30
CA ARG A 159 -1.92 19.33 -20.74
C ARG A 159 -0.61 18.94 -21.41
N SER A 160 0.49 18.93 -20.67
CA SER A 160 1.84 18.63 -21.15
C SER A 160 2.24 17.16 -21.07
N LEU A 161 1.33 16.25 -20.69
CA LEU A 161 1.61 14.81 -20.58
C LEU A 161 2.12 14.15 -21.88
N SER A 162 1.85 14.73 -23.05
CA SER A 162 2.39 14.26 -24.33
C SER A 162 3.91 14.41 -24.45
N LEU A 163 4.51 15.28 -23.64
CA LEU A 163 5.96 15.47 -23.57
C LEU A 163 6.66 14.33 -22.83
N VAL A 164 5.91 13.46 -22.14
CA VAL A 164 6.46 12.27 -21.45
C VAL A 164 6.75 11.15 -22.46
N THR A 165 7.82 11.35 -23.22
CA THR A 165 8.31 10.44 -24.25
C THR A 165 9.23 9.36 -23.68
N PRO A 166 9.57 8.31 -24.44
CA PRO A 166 10.59 7.34 -24.04
C PRO A 166 11.97 7.95 -23.75
N SER A 167 12.26 9.15 -24.26
CA SER A 167 13.49 9.89 -23.94
C SER A 167 13.42 10.46 -22.53
N LEU A 168 12.33 11.15 -22.18
CA LEU A 168 12.15 11.70 -20.82
C LEU A 168 12.15 10.60 -19.75
N ARG A 169 11.56 9.43 -20.04
CA ARG A 169 11.54 8.29 -19.09
C ARG A 169 12.91 7.69 -18.79
N ARG A 170 13.94 8.01 -19.59
CA ARG A 170 15.33 7.58 -19.40
C ARG A 170 16.25 8.76 -19.07
N ASP A 171 15.67 9.93 -18.86
CA ASP A 171 16.44 11.12 -18.53
C ASP A 171 16.96 11.01 -17.08
N PRO A 172 18.28 11.22 -16.86
CA PRO A 172 18.87 11.11 -15.53
C PRO A 172 18.36 12.15 -14.53
N GLU A 173 18.05 13.37 -14.97
CA GLU A 173 17.53 14.43 -14.10
C GLU A 173 16.08 14.13 -13.68
N ALA A 174 15.24 13.70 -14.64
CA ALA A 174 13.88 13.29 -14.36
C ALA A 174 13.82 12.08 -13.43
N THR A 175 14.72 11.11 -13.63
CA THR A 175 14.88 9.94 -12.75
C THR A 175 15.28 10.37 -11.35
N ARG A 176 16.29 11.22 -11.20
CA ARG A 176 16.75 11.69 -9.89
C ARG A 176 15.63 12.44 -9.17
N ALA A 177 14.95 13.35 -9.86
CA ALA A 177 13.81 14.07 -9.30
C ALA A 177 12.70 13.13 -8.83
N PHE A 178 12.42 12.08 -9.59
CA PHE A 178 11.45 11.05 -9.20
C PHE A 178 11.89 10.25 -7.97
N LEU A 179 13.15 9.77 -7.93
CA LEU A 179 13.67 9.03 -6.78
C LEU A 179 13.76 9.89 -5.52
N ASP A 180 14.11 11.18 -5.67
CA ASP A 180 14.11 12.16 -4.57
C ASP A 180 12.69 12.29 -3.97
N ILE A 181 11.66 12.44 -4.81
CA ILE A 181 10.26 12.49 -4.34
C ILE A 181 9.89 11.19 -3.62
N LEU A 182 10.25 10.05 -4.20
CA LEU A 182 9.84 8.74 -3.72
C LEU A 182 10.48 8.39 -2.37
N ALA A 183 11.80 8.55 -2.24
CA ALA A 183 12.57 8.03 -1.11
C ALA A 183 13.06 9.09 -0.12
N HIS A 184 13.24 10.35 -0.58
CA HIS A 184 13.77 11.43 0.24
C HIS A 184 12.74 12.54 0.53
N GLY A 185 11.53 12.38 -0.01
CA GLY A 185 10.47 13.37 0.13
C GLY A 185 10.00 13.58 1.56
N GLN A 186 9.52 14.77 1.88
CA GLN A 186 8.90 15.07 3.16
C GLN A 186 7.55 14.37 3.31
N ARG A 187 6.75 14.40 2.24
CA ARG A 187 5.39 13.85 2.20
C ARG A 187 5.18 13.06 0.90
N PRO A 188 5.88 11.92 0.70
CA PRO A 188 5.86 11.18 -0.56
C PRO A 188 4.45 10.75 -0.97
N TYR A 189 3.62 10.27 -0.03
CA TYR A 189 2.20 9.94 -0.28
C TYR A 189 1.47 11.09 -0.98
N ARG A 190 1.51 12.28 -0.38
CA ARG A 190 0.82 13.46 -0.89
C ARG A 190 1.28 13.84 -2.31
N VAL A 191 2.60 13.88 -2.52
CA VAL A 191 3.19 14.34 -3.78
C VAL A 191 2.94 13.33 -4.89
N LEU A 192 3.13 12.04 -4.62
CA LEU A 192 2.83 10.96 -5.56
C LEU A 192 1.34 10.87 -5.88
N THR A 193 0.45 11.14 -4.92
CA THR A 193 -1.00 11.26 -5.20
C THR A 193 -1.27 12.38 -6.20
N LEU A 194 -0.68 13.57 -6.03
CA LEU A 194 -0.83 14.66 -7.01
C LEU A 194 -0.26 14.29 -8.38
N MET A 195 0.87 13.59 -8.42
CA MET A 195 1.44 13.07 -9.68
C MET A 195 0.55 12.00 -10.33
N ASN A 196 -0.12 11.16 -9.54
CA ASN A 196 -1.05 10.15 -10.02
C ASN A 196 -2.33 10.80 -10.56
N GLU A 197 -2.87 11.80 -9.84
CA GLU A 197 -4.06 12.56 -10.24
C GLU A 197 -3.86 13.38 -11.50
N THR A 198 -2.67 14.00 -11.69
CA THR A 198 -2.34 14.67 -12.95
C THR A 198 -2.16 13.70 -14.11
N GLY A 199 -1.96 12.41 -13.83
CA GLY A 199 -1.60 11.37 -14.80
C GLY A 199 -0.11 11.31 -15.14
N LEU A 200 0.72 12.17 -14.53
CA LEU A 200 2.16 12.21 -14.78
C LEU A 200 2.83 10.91 -14.34
N LEU A 201 2.50 10.39 -13.15
CA LEU A 201 3.13 9.19 -12.59
C LEU A 201 2.96 7.98 -13.52
N GLY A 202 1.73 7.70 -13.96
CA GLY A 202 1.44 6.59 -14.88
C GLY A 202 1.98 6.79 -16.30
N ARG A 203 2.23 8.04 -16.73
CA ARG A 203 2.91 8.31 -18.01
C ARG A 203 4.41 8.18 -17.92
N PHE A 204 5.01 8.50 -16.78
CA PHE A 204 6.45 8.38 -16.52
C PHE A 204 6.86 6.93 -16.23
N LEU A 205 6.05 6.21 -15.45
CA LEU A 205 6.17 4.79 -15.15
C LEU A 205 5.01 4.01 -15.80
N PRO A 206 5.19 3.44 -17.00
CA PRO A 206 4.14 2.69 -17.68
C PRO A 206 3.59 1.49 -16.91
N GLU A 207 4.43 0.84 -16.09
CA GLU A 207 4.04 -0.26 -15.20
C GLU A 207 3.00 0.21 -14.18
N TRP A 208 3.24 1.37 -13.55
CA TRP A 208 2.26 2.04 -12.69
C TRP A 208 0.98 2.39 -13.44
N GLY A 209 1.10 2.97 -14.65
CA GLY A 209 -0.05 3.36 -15.47
C GLY A 209 -1.04 2.23 -15.77
N ARG A 210 -0.60 0.97 -15.71
CA ARG A 210 -1.46 -0.22 -15.91
C ARG A 210 -2.32 -0.55 -14.69
N ILE A 211 -1.88 -0.20 -13.48
CA ILE A 211 -2.59 -0.50 -12.23
C ILE A 211 -3.47 0.65 -11.74
N VAL A 212 -3.35 1.85 -12.34
CA VAL A 212 -4.18 3.00 -11.93
C VAL A 212 -5.66 2.67 -12.02
N GLY A 213 -6.35 2.84 -10.89
CA GLY A 213 -7.77 2.52 -10.71
C GLY A 213 -8.09 1.03 -10.71
N GLN A 214 -7.09 0.14 -10.78
CA GLN A 214 -7.33 -1.31 -10.71
C GLN A 214 -7.84 -1.67 -9.31
N THR A 215 -8.92 -2.42 -9.25
CA THR A 215 -9.54 -2.88 -8.00
C THR A 215 -9.34 -4.37 -7.85
N GLN A 216 -9.24 -4.84 -6.61
CA GLN A 216 -9.38 -6.26 -6.31
C GLN A 216 -10.71 -6.51 -5.64
N PHE A 217 -11.56 -7.31 -6.27
CA PHE A 217 -12.89 -7.58 -5.76
C PHE A 217 -12.83 -8.64 -4.65
N ASN A 218 -12.44 -8.22 -3.45
CA ASN A 218 -12.51 -9.03 -2.24
C ASN A 218 -12.84 -8.16 -1.02
N MET A 219 -13.24 -8.79 0.09
CA MET A 219 -13.70 -8.10 1.31
C MET A 219 -12.60 -7.31 2.04
N TYR A 220 -11.33 -7.54 1.73
CA TYR A 220 -10.21 -6.96 2.48
C TYR A 220 -9.64 -5.71 1.83
N HIS A 221 -9.72 -5.57 0.50
CA HIS A 221 -9.13 -4.44 -0.21
C HIS A 221 -10.10 -3.27 -0.29
N ALA A 222 -9.93 -2.30 0.62
CA ALA A 222 -10.74 -1.09 0.65
C ALA A 222 -10.39 -0.09 -0.48
N TYR A 223 -9.17 -0.18 -1.01
CA TYR A 223 -8.60 0.79 -1.95
C TYR A 223 -8.28 0.16 -3.31
N THR A 224 -8.18 1.00 -4.35
CA THR A 224 -7.55 0.59 -5.61
C THR A 224 -6.07 0.30 -5.39
N VAL A 225 -5.47 -0.53 -6.26
CA VAL A 225 -4.07 -0.96 -6.14
C VAL A 225 -3.13 0.25 -6.08
N ASP A 226 -3.38 1.28 -6.88
CA ASP A 226 -2.59 2.51 -6.85
C ASP A 226 -2.72 3.26 -5.52
N GLU A 227 -3.94 3.45 -5.00
CA GLU A 227 -4.13 4.16 -3.73
C GLU A 227 -3.55 3.38 -2.54
N HIS A 228 -3.76 2.07 -2.47
CA HIS A 228 -3.16 1.20 -1.46
C HIS A 228 -1.62 1.28 -1.49
N THR A 229 -1.02 1.22 -2.68
CA THR A 229 0.43 1.32 -2.82
C THR A 229 0.97 2.68 -2.37
N LEU A 230 0.28 3.78 -2.71
CA LEU A 230 0.65 5.11 -2.23
C LEU A 230 0.52 5.22 -0.71
N GLN A 231 -0.53 4.66 -0.11
CA GLN A 231 -0.68 4.63 1.36
C GLN A 231 0.44 3.82 2.02
N ALA A 232 0.83 2.68 1.45
CA ALA A 232 1.94 1.88 1.94
C ALA A 232 3.27 2.67 1.95
N ILE A 233 3.54 3.44 0.89
CA ILE A 233 4.67 4.38 0.83
C ILE A 233 4.59 5.43 1.95
N GLY A 234 3.40 5.98 2.19
CA GLY A 234 3.16 6.91 3.29
C GLY A 234 3.46 6.29 4.66
N ILE A 235 3.04 5.03 4.87
CA ILE A 235 3.28 4.28 6.09
C ILE A 235 4.77 4.03 6.31
N ILE A 236 5.54 3.65 5.28
CA ILE A 236 7.00 3.48 5.40
C ILE A 236 7.65 4.80 5.83
N ASN A 237 7.29 5.91 5.20
CA ASN A 237 7.80 7.23 5.59
C ASN A 237 7.42 7.60 7.03
N ASP A 238 6.20 7.29 7.47
CA ASP A 238 5.79 7.57 8.86
C ASP A 238 6.46 6.65 9.89
N ILE A 239 6.79 5.40 9.53
CA ILE A 239 7.63 4.49 10.33
C ILE A 239 9.05 5.08 10.45
N TRP A 240 9.65 5.49 9.32
CA TRP A 240 10.99 6.10 9.28
C TRP A 240 11.07 7.41 10.06
N ARG A 241 10.01 8.21 10.08
CA ARG A 241 9.92 9.44 10.90
C ARG A 241 9.59 9.18 12.37
N GLY A 242 9.39 7.93 12.76
CA GLY A 242 9.04 7.55 14.14
C GLY A 242 7.62 7.93 14.57
N LYS A 243 6.76 8.37 13.65
CA LYS A 243 5.36 8.74 13.96
C LYS A 243 4.52 7.53 14.36
N LEU A 244 4.90 6.35 13.91
CA LEU A 244 4.22 5.08 14.20
C LEU A 244 4.93 4.24 15.25
N LYS A 245 5.82 4.83 16.06
CA LYS A 245 6.61 4.09 17.07
C LYS A 245 5.73 3.37 18.11
N ALA A 246 4.58 3.94 18.48
CA ALA A 246 3.66 3.31 19.44
C ALA A 246 3.06 2.01 18.87
N ASP A 247 2.65 2.02 17.61
CA ASP A 247 2.01 0.88 16.97
C ASP A 247 3.02 -0.13 16.41
N HIS A 248 4.23 0.34 16.04
CA HIS A 248 5.25 -0.42 15.33
C HIS A 248 6.67 -0.19 15.89
N PRO A 249 6.92 -0.48 17.18
CA PRO A 249 8.18 -0.15 17.82
C PRO A 249 9.39 -0.82 17.14
N SER A 250 9.29 -2.11 16.82
CA SER A 250 10.37 -2.85 16.15
C SER A 250 10.65 -2.34 14.74
N SER A 251 9.61 -2.05 13.94
CA SER A 251 9.78 -1.54 12.58
C SER A 251 10.41 -0.15 12.57
N SER A 252 10.04 0.72 13.53
CA SER A 252 10.65 2.04 13.68
C SER A 252 12.14 2.00 14.06
N GLU A 253 12.63 0.90 14.63
CA GLU A 253 14.06 0.72 14.88
C GLU A 253 14.78 0.07 13.69
N ILE A 254 14.16 -0.95 13.09
CA ILE A 254 14.76 -1.75 12.01
C ILE A 254 14.90 -0.94 10.72
N VAL A 255 13.95 -0.04 10.42
CA VAL A 255 13.96 0.78 9.20
C VAL A 255 15.24 1.60 9.04
N HIS A 256 15.83 2.06 10.15
CA HIS A 256 17.08 2.85 10.15
C HIS A 256 18.34 2.00 9.95
N ARG A 257 18.20 0.67 9.96
CA ARG A 257 19.30 -0.25 9.69
C ARG A 257 19.35 -0.68 8.22
N ILE A 258 18.33 -0.37 7.42
CA ILE A 258 18.27 -0.71 5.99
C ILE A 258 19.34 0.09 5.24
N ASP A 259 20.15 -0.60 4.44
CA ASP A 259 21.26 0.01 3.73
C ASP A 259 20.78 0.77 2.48
N ASP A 260 19.80 0.22 1.75
CA ASP A 260 19.26 0.81 0.53
C ASP A 260 17.77 1.16 0.66
N PHE A 261 17.48 2.29 1.31
CA PHE A 261 16.11 2.77 1.51
C PHE A 261 15.41 3.16 0.19
N GLU A 262 16.16 3.63 -0.81
CA GLU A 262 15.59 3.87 -2.14
C GLU A 262 15.06 2.58 -2.78
N ALA A 263 15.81 1.47 -2.66
CA ALA A 263 15.37 0.17 -3.14
C ALA A 263 14.09 -0.31 -2.43
N LEU A 264 13.96 -0.10 -1.12
CA LEU A 264 12.72 -0.38 -0.38
C LEU A 264 11.53 0.39 -0.96
N MET A 265 11.67 1.71 -1.11
CA MET A 265 10.58 2.57 -1.55
C MET A 265 10.18 2.28 -3.01
N LEU A 266 11.16 1.99 -3.88
CA LEU A 266 10.90 1.60 -5.26
C LEU A 266 10.28 0.20 -5.35
N ALA A 267 10.73 -0.76 -4.54
CA ALA A 267 10.11 -2.07 -4.46
C ALA A 267 8.65 -1.98 -3.97
N MET A 268 8.38 -1.15 -2.96
CA MET A 268 7.01 -0.89 -2.51
C MET A 268 6.15 -0.29 -3.63
N LEU A 269 6.64 0.72 -4.35
CA LEU A 269 5.88 1.29 -5.47
C LEU A 269 5.54 0.26 -6.57
N LEU A 270 6.39 -0.75 -6.73
CA LEU A 270 6.30 -1.75 -7.81
C LEU A 270 5.76 -3.11 -7.36
N HIS A 271 5.49 -3.33 -6.07
CA HIS A 271 5.22 -4.68 -5.55
C HIS A 271 4.00 -5.37 -6.22
N ASP A 272 2.98 -4.58 -6.56
CA ASP A 272 1.71 -5.06 -7.09
C ASP A 272 1.47 -4.77 -8.58
N VAL A 273 2.49 -4.30 -9.33
CA VAL A 273 2.32 -3.94 -10.75
C VAL A 273 2.09 -5.14 -11.68
N GLY A 274 2.28 -6.37 -11.17
CA GLY A 274 2.03 -7.61 -11.90
C GLY A 274 0.57 -8.08 -11.91
N LYS A 275 -0.34 -7.38 -11.22
CA LYS A 275 -1.76 -7.78 -11.12
C LYS A 275 -2.44 -7.80 -12.49
N GLY A 276 -2.99 -8.96 -12.86
CA GLY A 276 -3.70 -9.18 -14.13
C GLY A 276 -2.82 -9.63 -15.30
N GLY A 277 -1.60 -10.11 -15.03
CA GLY A 277 -0.74 -10.76 -16.03
C GLY A 277 -0.91 -12.28 -16.07
N ASP A 278 -0.57 -12.87 -17.23
CA ASP A 278 -0.82 -14.29 -17.54
C ASP A 278 0.10 -15.28 -16.79
N ARG A 279 1.23 -14.81 -16.22
CA ARG A 279 2.23 -15.66 -15.55
C ARG A 279 2.07 -15.69 -14.03
N GLY A 280 1.10 -14.95 -13.51
CA GLY A 280 0.89 -14.74 -12.09
C GLY A 280 1.57 -13.47 -11.57
N GLN A 281 0.92 -12.85 -10.58
CA GLN A 281 1.25 -11.53 -10.04
C GLN A 281 2.72 -11.34 -9.66
N LEU A 282 3.34 -12.34 -9.01
CA LEU A 282 4.70 -12.23 -8.52
C LEU A 282 5.75 -12.26 -9.64
N GLU A 283 5.55 -13.11 -10.65
CA GLU A 283 6.48 -13.25 -11.77
C GLU A 283 6.38 -12.05 -12.72
N ASP A 284 5.16 -11.68 -13.09
CA ASP A 284 4.92 -10.50 -13.94
C ASP A 284 5.32 -9.21 -13.24
N GLY A 285 5.11 -9.12 -11.92
CA GLY A 285 5.58 -8.01 -11.08
C GLY A 285 7.11 -7.89 -11.12
N ALA A 286 7.84 -8.99 -10.95
CA ALA A 286 9.30 -8.99 -11.02
C ALA A 286 9.83 -8.58 -12.40
N ILE A 287 9.20 -9.03 -13.49
CA ILE A 287 9.57 -8.65 -14.87
C ILE A 287 9.32 -7.16 -15.10
N ALA A 288 8.17 -6.66 -14.67
CA ALA A 288 7.82 -5.25 -14.75
C ALA A 288 8.77 -4.38 -13.92
N ALA A 289 9.11 -4.81 -12.70
CA ALA A 289 10.04 -4.11 -11.83
C ALA A 289 11.44 -4.00 -12.46
N ARG A 290 11.94 -5.07 -13.08
CA ARG A 290 13.21 -5.03 -13.82
C ARG A 290 13.17 -4.01 -14.95
N ARG A 291 12.12 -4.06 -15.79
CA ARG A 291 11.96 -3.11 -16.91
C ARG A 291 11.88 -1.66 -16.43
N ALA A 292 11.28 -1.42 -15.27
CA ALA A 292 11.26 -0.10 -14.65
C ALA A 292 12.65 0.32 -14.18
N CYS A 293 13.36 -0.53 -13.43
CA CYS A 293 14.70 -0.24 -12.92
C CYS A 293 15.71 0.00 -14.04
N ASP A 294 15.73 -0.84 -15.08
CA ASP A 294 16.60 -0.71 -16.24
C ASP A 294 16.35 0.62 -16.97
N ARG A 295 15.07 1.03 -17.08
CA ARG A 295 14.69 2.28 -17.74
C ARG A 295 15.06 3.51 -16.91
N LEU A 296 14.95 3.41 -15.59
CA LEU A 296 15.42 4.43 -14.65
C LEU A 296 16.96 4.44 -14.51
N GLY A 297 17.68 3.51 -15.14
CA GLY A 297 19.15 3.49 -15.12
C GLY A 297 19.77 3.14 -13.77
N LEU A 298 19.07 2.34 -12.96
CA LEU A 298 19.62 1.82 -11.70
C LEU A 298 20.77 0.85 -11.98
N ASP A 299 21.71 0.76 -11.05
CA ASP A 299 22.78 -0.23 -11.16
C ASP A 299 22.21 -1.67 -11.07
N PRO A 300 22.92 -2.67 -11.64
CA PRO A 300 22.43 -4.04 -11.67
C PRO A 300 22.18 -4.64 -10.27
N ARG A 301 23.00 -4.31 -9.27
CA ARG A 301 22.87 -4.90 -7.93
C ARG A 301 21.60 -4.40 -7.24
N ARG A 302 21.33 -3.09 -7.29
CA ARG A 302 20.08 -2.52 -6.79
C ARG A 302 18.87 -3.06 -7.55
N THR A 303 18.99 -3.19 -8.88
CA THR A 303 17.93 -3.78 -9.71
C THR A 303 17.58 -5.21 -9.29
N GLU A 304 18.58 -6.07 -9.07
CA GLU A 304 18.34 -7.42 -8.56
C GLU A 304 17.64 -7.41 -7.20
N PHE A 305 18.02 -6.48 -6.32
CA PHE A 305 17.43 -6.37 -4.99
C PHE A 305 15.96 -5.96 -5.04
N VAL A 306 15.62 -4.92 -5.82
CA VAL A 306 14.23 -4.49 -6.04
C VAL A 306 13.39 -5.61 -6.65
N VAL A 307 13.91 -6.29 -7.68
CA VAL A 307 13.22 -7.41 -8.34
C VAL A 307 12.99 -8.56 -7.34
N TRP A 308 13.99 -8.87 -6.50
CA TRP A 308 13.84 -9.90 -5.46
C TRP A 308 12.77 -9.52 -4.44
N LEU A 309 12.73 -8.27 -3.98
CA LEU A 309 11.70 -7.79 -3.04
C LEU A 309 10.31 -7.89 -3.66
N VAL A 310 10.12 -7.40 -4.88
CA VAL A 310 8.84 -7.48 -5.61
C VAL A 310 8.41 -8.94 -5.81
N ARG A 311 9.33 -9.85 -6.13
CA ARG A 311 9.00 -11.27 -6.28
C ARG A 311 8.57 -11.94 -4.97
N ASN A 312 9.13 -11.51 -3.84
CA ASN A 312 8.98 -12.17 -2.55
C ASN A 312 8.14 -11.36 -1.54
N HIS A 313 7.44 -10.30 -1.94
CA HIS A 313 6.75 -9.39 -1.01
C HIS A 313 5.70 -10.07 -0.12
N LEU A 314 5.10 -11.18 -0.59
CA LEU A 314 4.15 -12.00 0.18
C LEU A 314 4.83 -13.09 1.02
N ALA A 315 6.13 -13.32 0.86
CA ALA A 315 6.79 -14.48 1.47
C ALA A 315 6.77 -14.41 3.00
N LEU A 316 7.08 -13.25 3.59
CA LEU A 316 7.12 -13.12 5.05
C LEU A 316 5.73 -13.33 5.66
N SER A 317 4.68 -12.74 5.09
CA SER A 317 3.31 -12.91 5.57
C SER A 317 2.82 -14.35 5.38
N ASP A 318 3.13 -14.99 4.25
CA ASP A 318 2.80 -16.39 3.99
C ASP A 318 3.49 -17.34 4.97
N TYR A 319 4.78 -17.15 5.25
CA TYR A 319 5.49 -17.95 6.24
C TYR A 319 4.99 -17.70 7.66
N ALA A 320 4.73 -16.44 8.04
CA ALA A 320 4.30 -16.11 9.39
C ALA A 320 2.86 -16.56 9.69
N GLN A 321 1.96 -16.50 8.72
CA GLN A 321 0.52 -16.70 8.96
C GLN A 321 -0.01 -18.07 8.51
N LYS A 322 0.64 -18.75 7.56
CA LYS A 322 0.18 -20.03 7.01
C LYS A 322 1.03 -21.24 7.43
N ARG A 323 2.12 -21.01 8.17
CA ARG A 323 3.03 -22.05 8.66
C ARG A 323 3.28 -21.86 10.15
N ASP A 324 3.76 -22.92 10.79
CA ASP A 324 4.19 -22.85 12.17
C ASP A 324 5.57 -22.19 12.27
N VAL A 325 5.62 -20.98 12.84
CA VAL A 325 6.87 -20.23 13.07
C VAL A 325 7.74 -20.85 14.18
N SER A 326 7.19 -21.79 14.96
CA SER A 326 7.93 -22.55 15.97
C SER A 326 8.75 -23.70 15.38
N ASP A 327 8.32 -24.22 14.22
CA ASP A 327 9.00 -25.30 13.51
C ASP A 327 10.35 -24.83 12.93
N PRO A 328 11.46 -25.46 13.34
CA PRO A 328 12.78 -25.13 12.81
C PRO A 328 12.93 -25.33 11.30
N ALA A 329 12.19 -26.27 10.70
CA ALA A 329 12.24 -26.47 9.26
C ALA A 329 11.66 -25.25 8.53
N THR A 330 10.56 -24.70 9.03
CA THR A 330 9.95 -23.45 8.55
C THR A 330 10.91 -22.27 8.67
N VAL A 331 11.52 -22.05 9.84
CA VAL A 331 12.50 -20.98 10.05
C VAL A 331 13.70 -21.15 9.12
N ARG A 332 14.30 -22.34 9.04
CA ARG A 332 15.44 -22.62 8.15
C ARG A 332 15.10 -22.42 6.67
N ALA A 333 13.90 -22.81 6.25
CA ALA A 333 13.43 -22.59 4.88
C ALA A 333 13.31 -21.10 4.57
N PHE A 334 12.73 -20.31 5.49
CA PHE A 334 12.63 -18.87 5.34
C PHE A 334 14.01 -18.18 5.37
N THR A 335 14.89 -18.56 6.29
CA THR A 335 16.27 -18.06 6.34
C THR A 335 17.02 -18.30 5.02
N ARG A 336 16.87 -19.49 4.42
CA ARG A 336 17.45 -19.79 3.10
C ARG A 336 16.85 -18.95 1.98
N LEU A 337 15.54 -18.70 2.01
CA LEU A 337 14.86 -17.87 1.02
C LEU A 337 15.40 -16.43 1.04
N VAL A 338 15.47 -15.85 2.23
CA VAL A 338 15.91 -14.47 2.45
C VAL A 338 17.41 -14.34 2.18
N GLY A 339 18.22 -15.28 2.68
CA GLY A 339 19.65 -15.40 2.36
C GLY A 339 20.57 -14.45 3.10
N ASP A 340 20.13 -13.24 3.45
CA ASP A 340 20.94 -12.26 4.19
C ASP A 340 20.10 -11.30 5.08
N PRO A 341 20.72 -10.65 6.09
CA PRO A 341 20.02 -9.73 6.98
C PRO A 341 19.45 -8.48 6.30
N GLU A 342 20.03 -7.99 5.20
CA GLU A 342 19.53 -6.80 4.51
C GLU A 342 18.19 -7.10 3.85
N ARG A 343 18.08 -8.23 3.15
CA ARG A 343 16.81 -8.73 2.60
C ARG A 343 15.77 -8.96 3.69
N LEU A 344 16.17 -9.47 4.86
CA LEU A 344 15.26 -9.71 5.98
C LEU A 344 14.62 -8.41 6.49
N ARG A 345 15.46 -7.41 6.78
CA ARG A 345 15.03 -6.10 7.31
C ARG A 345 14.13 -5.38 6.31
N THR A 346 14.53 -5.37 5.04
CA THR A 346 13.80 -4.68 3.99
C THR A 346 12.47 -5.35 3.67
N LEU A 347 12.43 -6.69 3.62
CA LEU A 347 11.19 -7.44 3.44
C LEU A 347 10.23 -7.23 4.61
N LEU A 348 10.72 -7.17 5.86
CA LEU A 348 9.90 -6.88 7.03
C LEU A 348 9.16 -5.55 6.87
N ILE A 349 9.89 -4.45 6.59
CA ILE A 349 9.27 -3.12 6.49
C ILE A 349 8.27 -3.07 5.33
N LEU A 350 8.60 -3.69 4.20
CA LEU A 350 7.71 -3.80 3.06
C LEU A 350 6.41 -4.53 3.45
N THR A 351 6.49 -5.71 4.05
CA THR A 351 5.31 -6.50 4.45
C THR A 351 4.45 -5.79 5.51
N VAL A 352 5.06 -5.14 6.50
CA VAL A 352 4.32 -4.39 7.54
C VAL A 352 3.53 -3.24 6.92
N ALA A 353 4.16 -2.47 6.04
CA ALA A 353 3.52 -1.35 5.38
C ALA A 353 2.41 -1.81 4.42
N ASP A 354 2.64 -2.88 3.66
CA ASP A 354 1.64 -3.46 2.75
C ASP A 354 0.38 -3.90 3.51
N ILE A 355 0.51 -4.74 4.55
CA ILE A 355 -0.62 -5.24 5.34
C ILE A 355 -1.39 -4.09 6.01
N ARG A 356 -0.68 -3.07 6.51
CA ARG A 356 -1.33 -1.92 7.14
C ARG A 356 -2.06 -1.01 6.15
N ALA A 357 -1.60 -0.96 4.90
CA ALA A 357 -2.22 -0.16 3.84
C ALA A 357 -3.51 -0.80 3.27
N VAL A 358 -3.73 -2.10 3.46
CA VAL A 358 -4.90 -2.81 2.92
C VAL A 358 -6.23 -2.21 3.44
N GLY A 359 -6.28 -1.86 4.73
CA GLY A 359 -7.43 -1.20 5.32
C GLY A 359 -7.47 -1.23 6.86
N PRO A 360 -8.41 -0.50 7.47
CA PRO A 360 -8.59 -0.47 8.92
C PRO A 360 -8.86 -1.86 9.50
N GLY A 361 -8.22 -2.19 10.62
CA GLY A 361 -8.40 -3.47 11.33
C GLY A 361 -7.73 -4.69 10.69
N VAL A 362 -7.10 -4.54 9.51
CA VAL A 362 -6.37 -5.64 8.86
C VAL A 362 -5.07 -5.95 9.60
N TRP A 363 -4.33 -4.92 10.00
CA TRP A 363 -3.19 -5.04 10.92
C TRP A 363 -3.70 -5.10 12.36
N ASN A 364 -3.24 -6.11 13.12
CA ASN A 364 -3.55 -6.27 14.53
C ASN A 364 -2.33 -6.86 15.28
N ALA A 365 -2.38 -6.80 16.62
CA ALA A 365 -1.31 -7.30 17.49
C ALA A 365 -0.93 -8.75 17.17
N TRP A 366 -1.91 -9.61 16.91
CA TRP A 366 -1.70 -11.01 16.56
C TRP A 366 -0.82 -11.21 15.33
N LYS A 367 -1.16 -10.56 14.21
CA LYS A 367 -0.35 -10.62 12.98
C LYS A 367 1.03 -10.01 13.20
N GLY A 368 1.11 -8.92 13.98
CA GLY A 368 2.37 -8.29 14.36
C GLY A 368 3.28 -9.24 15.13
N GLY A 369 2.73 -10.00 16.09
CA GLY A 369 3.43 -11.00 16.88
C GLY A 369 4.03 -12.11 16.00
N LEU A 370 3.24 -12.72 15.12
CA LEU A 370 3.73 -13.78 14.22
C LEU A 370 4.86 -13.33 13.30
N ILE A 371 4.75 -12.13 12.73
CA ILE A 371 5.77 -11.56 11.85
C ILE A 371 7.05 -11.25 12.65
N ARG A 372 6.91 -10.70 13.87
CA ARG A 372 8.03 -10.39 14.77
C ARG A 372 8.74 -11.67 15.23
N ASP A 373 8.01 -12.71 15.59
CA ASP A 373 8.55 -14.00 16.02
C ASP A 373 9.40 -14.63 14.91
N LEU A 374 8.88 -14.67 13.68
CA LEU A 374 9.62 -15.21 12.53
C LEU A 374 10.87 -14.37 12.22
N TYR A 375 10.75 -13.04 12.23
CA TYR A 375 11.89 -12.14 12.01
C TYR A 375 13.00 -12.40 13.04
N GLN A 376 12.68 -12.43 14.33
CA GLN A 376 13.65 -12.59 15.41
C GLN A 376 14.37 -13.94 15.34
N ARG A 377 13.63 -15.02 15.09
CA ARG A 377 14.21 -16.35 14.91
C ARG A 377 15.16 -16.39 13.71
N THR A 378 14.75 -15.84 12.58
CA THR A 378 15.59 -15.78 11.37
C THR A 378 16.83 -14.90 11.56
N GLU A 379 16.71 -13.76 12.24
CA GLU A 379 17.84 -12.91 12.62
C GLU A 379 18.81 -13.63 13.57
N GLY A 380 18.29 -14.41 14.51
CA GLY A 380 19.08 -15.30 15.38
C GLY A 380 19.94 -16.28 14.59
N VAL A 381 19.38 -16.92 13.55
CA VAL A 381 20.16 -17.84 12.68
C VAL A 381 21.32 -17.12 12.01
N PHE A 382 21.11 -15.90 11.51
CA PHE A 382 22.18 -15.11 10.91
C PHE A 382 23.26 -14.70 11.93
N ARG A 383 22.91 -14.63 13.23
CA ARG A 383 23.85 -14.43 14.35
C ARG A 383 24.53 -15.74 14.81
N GLY A 384 24.20 -16.88 14.21
CA GLY A 384 24.77 -18.20 14.52
C GLY A 384 24.04 -18.94 15.64
N GLU A 385 22.84 -18.50 16.02
CA GLU A 385 21.98 -19.25 16.96
C GLU A 385 21.46 -20.52 16.28
N ASP A 386 21.44 -21.63 17.01
CA ASP A 386 20.88 -22.88 16.49
C ASP A 386 19.35 -22.83 16.53
N VAL A 387 18.71 -23.30 15.47
CA VAL A 387 17.25 -23.40 15.43
C VAL A 387 16.87 -24.78 15.92
N THR A 388 16.80 -24.92 17.24
CA THR A 388 16.25 -26.11 17.88
C THR A 388 14.73 -26.03 17.89
N HIS A 389 14.08 -27.19 17.75
CA HIS A 389 12.67 -27.28 18.07
C HIS A 389 12.63 -27.27 19.59
N ALA A 390 12.26 -26.14 20.20
CA ALA A 390 11.73 -26.23 21.56
C ALA A 390 10.47 -27.10 21.43
N ASP A 391 10.43 -28.25 22.11
CA ASP A 391 9.19 -29.01 22.16
C ASP A 391 8.15 -28.03 22.75
N PRO A 392 7.02 -27.75 22.10
CA PRO A 392 5.99 -26.85 22.64
C PRO A 392 5.58 -27.23 24.07
N LEU A 393 5.75 -28.51 24.43
CA LEU A 393 5.52 -29.04 25.76
C LEU A 393 6.58 -28.60 26.80
N ASP A 394 7.79 -28.25 26.38
CA ASP A 394 8.90 -27.81 27.26
C ASP A 394 8.56 -26.50 27.98
N ASP A 395 7.73 -25.65 27.37
CA ASP A 395 7.23 -24.42 27.98
C ASP A 395 6.17 -24.67 29.07
N TYR A 396 5.55 -25.87 29.08
CA TYR A 396 4.45 -26.23 29.99
C TYR A 396 4.64 -27.59 30.67
N PRO A 397 5.78 -27.83 31.35
CA PRO A 397 6.13 -29.16 31.87
C PRO A 397 5.12 -29.66 32.90
N GLU A 398 4.53 -28.76 33.69
CA GLU A 398 3.50 -29.12 34.68
C GLU A 398 2.17 -29.49 34.03
N LEU A 399 1.70 -28.70 33.07
CA LEU A 399 0.46 -28.97 32.32
C LEU A 399 0.54 -30.31 31.62
N VAL A 400 1.64 -30.56 30.92
CA VAL A 400 1.92 -31.81 30.20
C VAL A 400 2.02 -32.98 31.19
N GLY A 401 2.70 -32.77 32.31
CA GLY A 401 2.79 -33.75 33.39
C GLY A 401 1.42 -34.13 33.97
N ARG A 402 0.49 -33.17 34.10
CA ARG A 402 -0.91 -33.44 34.48
C ARG A 402 -1.63 -34.20 33.37
N ALA A 403 -1.55 -33.73 32.13
CA ALA A 403 -2.21 -34.39 30.99
C ALA A 403 -1.77 -35.84 30.81
N ARG A 404 -0.48 -36.15 31.00
CA ARG A 404 0.04 -37.52 30.94
C ARG A 404 -0.55 -38.43 32.03
N LYS A 405 -0.95 -37.89 33.18
CA LYS A 405 -1.57 -38.65 34.28
C LYS A 405 -3.09 -38.81 34.10
N SER A 406 -3.77 -37.76 33.64
CA SER A 406 -5.25 -37.70 33.57
C SER A 406 -5.83 -37.90 32.16
N GLY A 407 -4.99 -37.99 31.12
CA GLY A 407 -5.38 -38.09 29.71
C GLY A 407 -5.56 -36.73 29.02
N ALA A 408 -5.91 -35.68 29.79
CA ALA A 408 -5.92 -34.29 29.36
C ALA A 408 -5.75 -33.36 30.57
N ALA A 409 -5.24 -32.16 30.35
CA ALA A 409 -5.18 -31.09 31.34
C ALA A 409 -5.34 -29.72 30.67
N VAL A 410 -5.80 -28.75 31.44
CA VAL A 410 -5.99 -27.36 31.01
C VAL A 410 -5.33 -26.42 32.01
N GLU A 411 -4.81 -25.30 31.52
CA GLU A 411 -4.28 -24.22 32.32
C GLU A 411 -4.64 -22.86 31.71
N VAL A 412 -5.10 -21.94 32.56
CA VAL A 412 -5.30 -20.55 32.15
C VAL A 412 -3.97 -19.83 32.33
N LEU A 413 -3.43 -19.32 31.23
CA LEU A 413 -2.14 -18.65 31.24
C LEU A 413 -2.31 -17.19 31.68
N THR A 414 -1.54 -16.80 32.69
CA THR A 414 -1.51 -15.40 33.13
C THR A 414 -0.72 -14.59 32.11
N ILE A 415 -1.38 -13.67 31.42
CA ILE A 415 -0.73 -12.80 30.44
C ILE A 415 0.13 -11.79 31.22
N ARG A 416 1.42 -11.66 30.87
CA ARG A 416 2.31 -10.68 31.53
C ARG A 416 1.79 -9.26 31.30
N GLU A 417 1.90 -8.39 32.31
CA GLU A 417 1.60 -6.96 32.18
C GLU A 417 2.44 -6.37 31.02
N GLY A 418 1.77 -6.04 29.91
CA GLY A 418 2.39 -5.64 28.63
C GLY A 418 1.90 -6.46 27.42
N GLU A 419 1.70 -7.77 27.56
CA GLU A 419 1.05 -8.61 26.52
C GLU A 419 -0.49 -8.51 26.59
N ALA A 420 -1.02 -8.17 27.78
CA ALA A 420 -2.47 -8.03 28.02
C ALA A 420 -3.08 -6.79 27.34
N GLU A 421 -2.27 -5.78 27.02
CA GLU A 421 -2.72 -4.61 26.25
C GLU A 421 -2.81 -4.92 24.73
N GLU A 422 -2.07 -5.93 24.23
CA GLU A 422 -2.06 -6.34 22.81
C GLU A 422 -3.25 -7.26 22.46
N TYR A 423 -3.77 -8.06 23.40
CA TYR A 423 -4.85 -9.02 23.16
C TYR A 423 -5.90 -8.93 24.27
N ALA A 424 -7.07 -8.36 23.98
CA ALA A 424 -8.22 -8.36 24.90
C ALA A 424 -8.89 -9.76 25.00
N ALA A 425 -8.10 -10.80 25.30
CA ALA A 425 -8.54 -12.20 25.34
C ALA A 425 -7.85 -12.97 26.47
N THR A 426 -8.50 -14.03 26.97
CA THR A 426 -7.89 -14.96 27.93
C THR A 426 -7.12 -16.03 27.16
N ARG A 427 -5.86 -16.29 27.52
CA ARG A 427 -5.09 -17.41 26.97
C ARG A 427 -5.30 -18.65 27.81
N VAL A 428 -5.65 -19.75 27.15
CA VAL A 428 -5.81 -21.08 27.75
C VAL A 428 -4.89 -22.01 26.98
N ALA A 429 -4.18 -22.89 27.69
CA ALA A 429 -3.41 -23.97 27.11
C ALA A 429 -4.05 -25.31 27.48
N VAL A 430 -4.28 -26.16 26.49
CA VAL A 430 -4.85 -27.50 26.67
C VAL A 430 -3.84 -28.53 26.20
N ALA A 431 -3.42 -29.42 27.08
CA ALA A 431 -2.60 -30.57 26.72
C ALA A 431 -3.45 -31.85 26.75
N ALA A 432 -3.46 -32.62 25.67
CA ALA A 432 -4.21 -33.87 25.56
C ALA A 432 -3.54 -34.83 24.58
N ARG A 433 -3.98 -36.09 24.51
CA ARG A 433 -3.54 -36.99 23.45
C ARG A 433 -4.12 -36.53 22.11
N ASP A 434 -3.27 -36.39 21.10
CA ASP A 434 -3.69 -35.95 19.77
C ASP A 434 -4.64 -36.97 19.12
N ARG A 435 -5.68 -36.45 18.47
CA ARG A 435 -6.66 -37.22 17.69
C ARG A 435 -7.36 -36.33 16.67
N PRO A 436 -7.84 -36.91 15.55
CA PRO A 436 -8.68 -36.19 14.61
C PRO A 436 -9.87 -35.53 15.32
N GLY A 437 -10.08 -34.24 15.05
CA GLY A 437 -11.18 -33.45 15.60
C GLY A 437 -10.97 -32.91 17.02
N LEU A 438 -9.80 -33.12 17.66
CA LEU A 438 -9.53 -32.61 19.01
C LEU A 438 -9.78 -31.09 19.10
N PHE A 439 -9.15 -30.31 18.23
CA PHE A 439 -9.31 -28.85 18.22
C PHE A 439 -10.76 -28.40 17.95
N VAL A 440 -11.50 -29.15 17.12
CA VAL A 440 -12.93 -28.88 16.85
C VAL A 440 -13.75 -29.04 18.12
N ASP A 441 -13.49 -30.10 18.89
CA ASP A 441 -14.19 -30.35 20.14
C ASP A 441 -13.84 -29.31 21.21
N LEU A 442 -12.58 -28.85 21.26
CA LEU A 442 -12.16 -27.78 22.17
C LEU A 442 -12.82 -26.44 21.82
N ALA A 443 -12.82 -26.06 20.54
CA ALA A 443 -13.50 -24.85 20.08
C ALA A 443 -15.02 -24.92 20.34
N ALA A 444 -15.64 -26.07 20.13
CA ALA A 444 -17.06 -26.28 20.42
C ALA A 444 -17.37 -26.18 21.92
N ALA A 445 -16.49 -26.70 22.79
CA ALA A 445 -16.64 -26.60 24.24
C ALA A 445 -16.53 -25.14 24.72
N LEU A 446 -15.57 -24.38 24.19
CA LEU A 446 -15.43 -22.94 24.49
C LEU A 446 -16.63 -22.13 24.00
N ALA A 447 -17.08 -22.37 22.77
CA ALA A 447 -18.27 -21.73 22.22
C ALA A 447 -19.53 -22.05 23.04
N SER A 448 -19.67 -23.30 23.51
CA SER A 448 -20.79 -23.72 24.37
C SER A 448 -20.75 -23.05 25.74
N ALA A 449 -19.57 -22.67 26.23
CA ALA A 449 -19.38 -21.89 27.45
C ALA A 449 -19.56 -20.38 27.24
N GLY A 450 -19.90 -19.93 26.02
CA GLY A 450 -20.10 -18.53 25.67
C GLY A 450 -18.81 -17.75 25.39
N ALA A 451 -17.70 -18.44 25.11
CA ALA A 451 -16.43 -17.84 24.73
C ALA A 451 -16.16 -17.99 23.23
N ASP A 452 -15.66 -16.92 22.59
CA ASP A 452 -15.21 -16.95 21.19
C ASP A 452 -13.69 -17.16 21.10
N VAL A 453 -13.26 -18.03 20.18
CA VAL A 453 -11.83 -18.27 19.90
C VAL A 453 -11.33 -17.23 18.89
N VAL A 454 -10.56 -16.25 19.38
CA VAL A 454 -9.98 -15.18 18.54
C VAL A 454 -8.65 -15.59 17.87
N GLY A 455 -8.04 -16.68 18.32
CA GLY A 455 -6.81 -17.25 17.76
C GLY A 455 -6.41 -18.53 18.50
N ALA A 456 -5.71 -19.43 17.83
CA ALA A 456 -5.23 -20.68 18.40
C ALA A 456 -3.85 -21.04 17.84
N ARG A 457 -3.06 -21.79 18.61
CA ARG A 457 -1.79 -22.40 18.18
C ARG A 457 -1.85 -23.87 18.56
N VAL A 458 -1.88 -24.74 17.56
CA VAL A 458 -1.95 -26.18 17.75
C VAL A 458 -0.60 -26.77 17.41
N ALA A 459 -0.05 -27.57 18.32
CA ALA A 459 1.16 -28.32 18.06
C ALA A 459 1.07 -29.73 18.62
N THR A 460 1.60 -30.70 17.88
CA THR A 460 1.67 -32.10 18.32
C THR A 460 3.13 -32.48 18.52
N ALA A 461 3.46 -32.89 19.74
CA ALA A 461 4.80 -33.39 20.06
C ALA A 461 5.03 -34.77 19.45
N GLY A 462 6.30 -35.15 19.34
CA GLY A 462 6.70 -36.45 18.76
C GLY A 462 6.16 -37.67 19.54
N ASP A 463 5.75 -37.49 20.80
CA ASP A 463 5.13 -38.53 21.62
C ASP A 463 3.61 -38.69 21.41
N GLY A 464 3.01 -37.87 20.53
CA GLY A 464 1.58 -37.88 20.22
C GLY A 464 0.71 -37.07 21.19
N THR A 465 1.30 -36.25 22.05
CA THR A 465 0.58 -35.25 22.86
C THR A 465 0.36 -33.99 22.04
N ALA A 466 -0.87 -33.53 21.94
CA ALA A 466 -1.25 -32.23 21.40
C ALA A 466 -1.24 -31.17 22.51
N LEU A 467 -0.79 -29.96 22.16
CA LEU A 467 -0.91 -28.73 22.93
C LEU A 467 -1.65 -27.70 22.06
N ASP A 468 -2.85 -27.31 22.51
CA ASP A 468 -3.78 -26.41 21.82
C ASP A 468 -4.00 -25.10 22.58
#